data_AF-A0A2N5KGP2-F1
#
_entry.id   AF-A0A2N5KGP2-F1
#
_cell.length_a   1.000
_cell.length_b   1.000
_cell.length_c   1.000
_cell.angle_alpha   90.00
_cell.angle_beta   90.00
_cell.angle_gamma   90.00
#
_symmetry.space_group_name_H-M   'P 1'
#
loop_
_entity.id
_entity.type
_entity.pdbx_description
1 polymer ?
#
loop_
_entity_poly.entity_id
_entity_poly.type
_entity_poly.pdbx_seq_one_letter_code
_entity_poly.pdbx_strand_id
1 'polypeptide(L)'
;MQIKADVGGHRVVVAPQAEATVLGAALLAGIGCGVYRDAADALKHIRSHAGPTYTPNQEQHKQYRRIYEQGYAPLQQPLRQIARNLAEKGARAA
;
A
#
# COMPACT_ATOMS: atom_id res chain seq x y z
N MET A 1 6.80 9.09 3.23
CA MET A 1 6.01 8.76 2.02
C MET A 1 6.76 9.01 0.73
N GLN A 2 7.66 10.02 0.68
CA GLN A 2 8.54 10.26 -0.48
C GLN A 2 9.28 9.01 -0.98
N ILE A 3 9.92 8.23 -0.09
CA ILE A 3 10.62 6.99 -0.47
C ILE A 3 9.69 6.02 -1.23
N LYS A 4 8.41 5.90 -0.83
CA LYS A 4 7.46 5.01 -1.53
C LYS A 4 7.13 5.53 -2.92
N ALA A 5 7.00 6.84 -3.08
CA ALA A 5 6.82 7.47 -4.39
C ALA A 5 8.05 7.23 -5.27
N ASP A 6 9.25 7.45 -4.74
CA ASP A 6 10.51 7.28 -5.46
C ASP A 6 10.74 5.81 -5.85
N VAL A 7 10.57 4.86 -4.92
CA VAL A 7 10.69 3.42 -5.20
C VAL A 7 9.67 2.99 -6.26
N GLY A 8 8.41 3.41 -6.11
CA GLY A 8 7.34 3.04 -7.03
C GLY A 8 7.36 3.75 -8.38
N GLY A 9 8.03 4.91 -8.47
CA GLY A 9 8.02 5.74 -9.70
C GLY A 9 6.67 6.40 -9.97
N HIS A 10 5.80 6.51 -8.95
CA HIS A 10 4.44 7.01 -9.09
C HIS A 10 4.13 8.09 -8.05
N ARG A 11 3.25 9.03 -8.43
CA ARG A 11 2.73 10.03 -7.51
C ARG A 11 1.90 9.35 -6.42
N VAL A 12 2.21 9.64 -5.16
CA VAL A 12 1.47 9.12 -4.00
C VAL A 12 0.64 10.24 -3.40
N VAL A 13 -0.68 10.03 -3.34
CA VAL A 13 -1.62 10.92 -2.65
C VAL A 13 -2.02 10.25 -1.35
N VAL A 14 -1.72 10.89 -0.21
CA VAL A 14 -2.06 10.35 1.10
C VAL A 14 -3.50 10.74 1.43
N ALA A 15 -4.28 9.80 1.96
CA ALA A 15 -5.62 10.09 2.46
C ALA A 15 -5.50 11.11 3.62
N PRO A 16 -6.29 12.20 3.60
CA PRO A 16 -6.24 13.21 4.66
C PRO A 16 -6.86 12.70 5.98
N GLN A 17 -7.77 11.73 5.93
CA GLN A 17 -8.30 11.06 7.11
C GLN A 17 -7.39 9.93 7.55
N ALA A 18 -6.93 10.00 8.80
CA ALA A 18 -6.18 8.92 9.44
C ALA A 18 -6.98 7.60 9.46
N GLU A 19 -8.28 7.69 9.76
CA GLU A 19 -9.19 6.54 9.87
C GLU A 19 -10.00 6.31 8.60
N ALA A 20 -9.33 6.25 7.44
CA ALA A 20 -9.98 6.04 6.15
C ALA A 20 -10.82 4.74 6.10
N THR A 21 -10.38 3.70 6.81
CA THR A 21 -11.10 2.42 6.90
C THR A 21 -12.43 2.55 7.64
N VAL A 22 -12.44 3.20 8.81
CA VAL A 22 -13.65 3.41 9.61
C VAL A 22 -14.62 4.33 8.86
N LEU A 23 -14.09 5.38 8.23
CA LEU A 23 -14.90 6.26 7.38
C LEU A 23 -15.58 5.46 6.26
N GLY A 24 -14.84 4.61 5.54
CA GLY A 24 -15.39 3.75 4.49
C GLY A 24 -16.53 2.86 5.00
N ALA A 25 -16.34 2.21 6.16
CA ALA A 25 -17.36 1.38 6.79
C ALA A 25 -18.62 2.19 7.16
N ALA A 26 -18.46 3.39 7.73
CA ALA A 26 -19.57 4.26 8.09
C ALA A 26 -20.36 4.74 6.87
N LEU A 27 -19.67 5.07 5.76
CA LEU A 27 -20.34 5.45 4.51
C LEU A 27 -21.16 4.30 3.94
N LEU A 28 -20.61 3.09 3.92
CA LEU A 28 -21.30 1.89 3.46
C LEU A 28 -22.53 1.58 4.32
N ALA A 29 -22.40 1.70 5.65
CA ALA A 29 -23.54 1.56 6.56
C ALA A 29 -24.61 2.63 6.30
N GLY A 30 -24.20 3.88 6.07
CA GLY A 30 -25.11 4.96 5.71
C GLY A 30 -25.90 4.69 4.43
N ILE A 31 -25.25 4.13 3.40
CA ILE A 31 -25.93 3.69 2.16
C ILE A 31 -26.90 2.55 2.47
N GLY A 32 -26.46 1.54 3.22
CA GLY A 32 -27.31 0.39 3.60
C GLY A 32 -28.55 0.77 4.41
N CYS A 33 -28.44 1.81 5.24
CA CYS A 33 -29.56 2.36 6.02
C CYS A 33 -30.40 3.39 5.24
N GLY A 34 -30.08 3.68 3.98
CA GLY A 34 -30.80 4.67 3.17
C GLY A 34 -30.53 6.13 3.53
N VAL A 35 -29.50 6.42 4.33
CA VAL A 35 -29.04 7.78 4.65
C VAL A 35 -28.45 8.45 3.41
N TYR A 36 -27.74 7.68 2.59
CA TYR A 36 -27.20 8.12 1.30
C TYR A 36 -27.77 7.26 0.18
N ARG A 37 -28.03 7.87 -0.98
CA ARG A 37 -28.58 7.14 -2.12
C ARG A 37 -27.59 6.12 -2.69
N ASP A 38 -26.33 6.53 -2.79
CA ASP A 38 -25.24 5.76 -3.39
C ASP A 38 -23.88 6.29 -2.90
N ALA A 39 -22.80 5.65 -3.32
CA ALA A 39 -21.44 6.06 -2.94
C ALA A 39 -21.08 7.48 -3.41
N ALA A 40 -21.55 7.91 -4.58
CA ALA A 40 -21.25 9.24 -5.09
C ALA A 40 -21.97 10.32 -4.29
N ASP A 41 -23.20 10.06 -3.86
CA ASP A 41 -23.93 10.90 -2.92
C ASP A 41 -23.22 10.98 -1.56
N ALA A 42 -22.87 9.82 -0.98
CA ALA A 42 -22.15 9.76 0.31
C ALA A 42 -20.85 10.58 0.29
N LEU A 43 -20.07 10.51 -0.80
CA LEU A 43 -18.82 11.24 -0.95
C LEU A 43 -18.99 12.77 -0.99
N LYS A 44 -20.13 13.30 -1.44
CA LYS A 44 -20.39 14.76 -1.45
C LYS A 44 -20.46 15.35 -0.05
N HIS A 45 -20.84 14.54 0.94
CA HIS A 45 -21.00 14.95 2.33
C HIS A 45 -19.69 14.88 3.12
N ILE A 46 -18.62 14.34 2.52
CA ILE A 46 -17.31 14.25 3.14
C ILE A 46 -16.51 15.49 2.78
N ARG A 47 -15.91 16.14 3.79
CA ARG A 47 -14.89 17.16 3.55
C ARG A 47 -13.63 16.50 3.02
N SER A 48 -13.50 16.45 1.70
CA SER A 48 -12.28 16.03 1.02
C SER A 48 -11.26 17.17 1.04
N HIS A 49 -10.49 17.27 2.12
CA HIS A 49 -9.26 18.07 2.05
C HIS A 49 -8.24 17.32 1.19
N ALA A 50 -7.51 18.00 0.30
CA ALA A 50 -6.44 17.33 -0.41
C ALA A 50 -5.36 16.93 0.60
N GLY A 51 -5.09 15.63 0.72
CA GLY A 51 -4.00 15.17 1.58
C GLY A 51 -2.62 15.43 0.94
N PRO A 52 -1.54 15.28 1.71
CA PRO A 52 -0.18 15.47 1.19
C PRO A 52 0.08 14.62 -0.06
N THR A 53 0.67 15.26 -1.07
CA THR A 53 1.02 14.60 -2.34
C THR A 53 2.54 14.56 -2.49
N TYR A 54 3.07 13.39 -2.88
CA TYR A 54 4.49 13.15 -3.09
C TYR A 54 4.72 12.73 -4.54
N THR A 55 5.50 13.52 -5.28
CA THR A 55 5.88 13.23 -6.66
C THR A 55 7.25 12.55 -6.67
N PRO A 56 7.46 11.49 -7.46
CA PRO A 56 8.72 10.76 -7.48
C PRO A 56 9.88 11.63 -8.00
N ASN A 57 11.01 11.57 -7.32
CA ASN A 57 12.29 12.00 -7.87
C ASN A 57 12.79 10.92 -8.83
N GLN A 58 12.93 11.27 -10.11
CA GLN A 58 13.31 10.32 -11.16
C GLN A 58 14.72 9.75 -11.01
N GLU A 59 15.65 10.52 -10.42
CA GLU A 59 17.01 10.03 -10.19
C GLU A 59 17.01 8.98 -9.07
N GLN A 60 16.31 9.27 -7.98
CA GLN A 60 16.14 8.31 -6.89
C GLN A 60 15.38 7.05 -7.36
N HIS A 61 14.36 7.21 -8.21
CA HIS A 61 13.64 6.08 -8.79
C HIS A 61 14.57 5.14 -9.57
N LYS A 62 15.49 5.67 -10.40
CA LYS A 62 16.46 4.85 -11.13
C LYS A 62 17.39 4.10 -10.17
N GLN A 63 17.86 4.76 -9.12
CA GLN A 63 18.72 4.12 -8.11
C GLN A 63 17.98 2.99 -7.37
N TYR A 64 16.74 3.24 -6.91
CA TYR A 64 15.93 2.23 -6.26
C TYR A 64 15.58 1.06 -7.19
N ARG A 65 15.30 1.33 -8.47
CA ARG A 65 15.07 0.29 -9.48
C ARG A 65 16.29 -0.62 -9.63
N ARG A 66 17.50 -0.04 -9.70
CA ARG A 66 18.73 -0.83 -9.75
C ARG A 66 18.89 -1.73 -8.52
N ILE A 67 18.67 -1.20 -7.32
CA ILE A 67 18.73 -1.97 -6.07
C ILE A 67 17.69 -3.10 -6.06
N TYR A 68 16.49 -2.83 -6.56
CA TYR A 68 15.42 -3.83 -6.66
C TYR A 68 15.81 -4.96 -7.61
N GLU A 69 16.23 -4.61 -8.83
CA GLU A 69 16.54 -5.56 -9.91
C GLU A 69 17.80 -6.38 -9.63
N GLN A 70 18.85 -5.75 -9.08
CA GLN A 70 20.16 -6.38 -8.89
C GLN A 70 20.33 -6.99 -7.49
N GLY A 71 19.57 -6.51 -6.50
CA GLY A 71 19.68 -6.96 -5.11
C GLY A 71 18.42 -7.67 -4.65
N TYR A 72 17.36 -6.89 -4.40
CA TYR A 72 16.17 -7.39 -3.69
C TYR A 72 15.50 -8.57 -4.40
N ALA A 73 15.21 -8.47 -5.70
CA ALA A 73 14.49 -9.51 -6.43
C ALA A 73 15.31 -10.81 -6.59
N PRO A 74 16.60 -10.79 -6.97
CA PRO A 74 17.43 -11.99 -7.00
C PRO A 74 17.57 -12.67 -5.63
N LEU A 75 17.67 -11.88 -4.54
CA LEU A 75 17.75 -12.40 -3.16
C LEU A 75 16.52 -13.21 -2.73
N GLN A 76 15.37 -13.00 -3.35
CA GLN A 76 14.13 -13.68 -2.96
C GLN A 76 14.20 -15.21 -3.14
N GLN A 77 14.86 -15.69 -4.20
CA GLN A 77 14.97 -17.13 -4.46
C GLN A 77 15.77 -17.88 -3.39
N PRO A 78 17.02 -17.51 -3.06
CA PRO A 78 17.79 -18.21 -2.03
C PRO A 78 17.14 -18.09 -0.65
N LEU A 79 16.53 -16.94 -0.31
CA LEU A 79 15.81 -16.79 0.95
C LEU A 79 14.63 -17.76 1.08
N ARG A 80 13.85 -17.92 0.00
CA ARG A 80 12.76 -18.92 -0.03
C ARG A 80 13.27 -20.35 0.11
N GLN A 81 14.38 -20.69 -0.54
CA GLN A 81 14.97 -22.02 -0.43
C GLN A 81 15.41 -22.33 1.00
N ILE A 82 16.09 -21.37 1.65
CA ILE A 82 16.52 -21.52 3.05
C ILE A 82 15.30 -21.68 3.96
N ALA A 83 14.27 -20.85 3.79
CA ALA A 83 13.03 -20.93 4.58
C ALA A 83 12.34 -22.31 4.45
N ARG A 84 12.25 -22.86 3.23
CA ARG A 84 11.71 -24.21 3.00
C ARG A 84 12.54 -25.28 3.70
N ASN A 85 13.86 -25.25 3.52
CA ASN A 85 14.76 -26.24 4.12
C ASN A 85 14.67 -26.23 5.66
N LEU A 86 14.51 -25.05 6.28
CA LEU A 86 14.33 -24.93 7.72
C LEU A 86 12.97 -25.50 8.19
N ALA A 87 11.90 -25.24 7.45
CA ALA A 87 10.58 -25.80 7.74
C ALA A 87 10.58 -27.34 7.66
N GLU A 88 11.22 -27.91 6.64
CA GLU A 88 11.33 -29.37 6.47
C GLU A 88 12.16 -30.04 7.58
N LYS A 89 13.27 -29.41 8.00
CA LYS A 89 14.08 -29.92 9.12
C LYS A 89 13.33 -29.85 10.45
N GLY A 90 12.57 -28.77 10.69
CA GLY A 90 11.74 -28.64 11.88
C GLY A 90 10.63 -29.69 11.95
N ALA A 91 9.98 -29.99 10.83
CA ALA A 91 8.93 -31.00 10.75
C ALA A 91 9.43 -32.44 10.94
N ARG A 92 10.69 -32.73 10.62
CA ARG A 92 11.30 -34.07 10.83
C ARG A 92 11.83 -34.30 12.25
N ALA A 93 11.95 -33.23 13.04
CA ALA A 93 12.44 -33.27 14.42
C ALA A 93 11.31 -33.33 15.47
N ALA A 94 10.05 -33.30 15.02
CA ALA A 94 8.83 -33.41 15.83
C ALA A 94 8.12 -34.74 15.54
#